data_AF-A0A7H0TIZ6-F1
#
_entry.id   AF-A0A7H0TIZ6-F1
#
_cell.length_a   1.000
_cell.length_b   1.000
_cell.length_c   1.000
_cell.angle_alpha   90.00
_cell.angle_beta   90.00
_cell.angle_gamma   90.00
#
_symmetry.space_group_name_H-M   'P 1'
#
loop_
_entity.id
_entity.type
_entity.pdbx_description
1 polymer ?
#
loop_
_entity_poly.entity_id
_entity_poly.type
_entity_poly.pdbx_seq_one_letter_code
_entity_poly.pdbx_strand_id
1 'polypeptide(L)'
;MGLICRKAAIASCWEGISGKVRGRYLVKASNVFDQSVEDTLIEERVLSMLGTDVPMKYSPGVAFPLGASEAENGINFAIFSQHASCVTLCLSICGRENNQQKNGGMIEIQLDPQKNKSGDVWHICAEGLLRSGVAYGYRIDGPQGREQGHFFDRRVVLLDPYAKLVSGRKRFGDVTNKMSKFLGTYDFDSLPFDWGPDYKLPNIPETDLVIYEMNVRGFTVDESSGLHPDIRGSYLGVIQKIPHLLELGINAVELLPVFEFDELEFQRYPNPRDHMINTWGYSTLNFFSPMSRYASAGGGPLVASNEFKQMVKALHNAGIEEIL
;
A
#
# COMPACT_ATOMS: atom_id res chain seq x y z
N MET A 1 -41.02 -5.58 -28.97
CA MET A 1 -40.81 -4.59 -30.05
C MET A 1 -40.78 -3.21 -29.42
N GLY A 2 -39.76 -2.41 -29.76
CA GLY A 2 -39.50 -1.07 -29.18
C GLY A 2 -40.60 -0.05 -29.49
N LEU A 3 -40.49 1.24 -29.17
CA LEU A 3 -39.53 2.10 -28.49
C LEU A 3 -40.22 3.49 -28.54
N ILE A 4 -39.91 4.38 -27.57
CA ILE A 4 -39.92 5.86 -27.70
C ILE A 4 -41.30 6.57 -27.73
N CYS A 5 -41.62 7.46 -26.76
CA CYS A 5 -41.30 8.90 -26.84
C CYS A 5 -41.87 9.77 -25.69
N ARG A 6 -40.96 10.51 -25.03
CA ARG A 6 -40.99 11.93 -24.59
C ARG A 6 -41.99 12.49 -23.55
N LYS A 7 -41.38 12.98 -22.46
CA LYS A 7 -41.36 14.35 -21.86
C LYS A 7 -42.66 15.15 -21.73
N ALA A 8 -42.93 15.62 -20.50
CA ALA A 8 -43.20 17.03 -20.19
C ALA A 8 -43.06 17.32 -18.68
N ALA A 9 -42.55 18.51 -18.36
CA ALA A 9 -42.33 19.07 -17.02
C ALA A 9 -43.54 19.92 -16.57
N ILE A 10 -43.73 20.08 -15.26
CA ILE A 10 -44.57 21.14 -14.67
C ILE A 10 -43.89 21.70 -13.41
N ALA A 11 -43.84 23.03 -13.35
CA ALA A 11 -43.38 23.87 -12.26
C ALA A 11 -44.53 24.31 -11.34
N SER A 12 -44.25 24.58 -10.06
CA SER A 12 -44.92 25.61 -9.23
C SER A 12 -44.07 25.79 -7.95
N CYS A 13 -43.48 26.97 -7.67
CA CYS A 13 -44.04 28.23 -7.16
C CYS A 13 -44.13 28.23 -5.62
N TRP A 14 -43.51 29.21 -4.94
CA TRP A 14 -44.16 30.16 -4.01
C TRP A 14 -43.16 31.12 -3.34
N GLU A 15 -43.68 32.30 -3.02
CA GLU A 15 -43.05 33.59 -2.78
C GLU A 15 -42.37 33.76 -1.41
N GLY A 16 -41.50 34.78 -1.32
CA GLY A 16 -40.78 35.16 -0.11
C GLY A 16 -41.49 36.19 0.76
N ILE A 17 -41.03 36.30 2.01
CA ILE A 17 -41.23 37.46 2.89
C ILE A 17 -39.89 37.80 3.57
N SER A 18 -39.55 39.09 3.58
CA SER A 18 -38.30 39.68 4.06
C SER A 18 -38.26 39.89 5.57
N GLY A 19 -37.07 39.74 6.18
CA GLY A 19 -36.74 40.28 7.51
C GLY A 19 -35.22 40.28 7.74
N LYS A 20 -34.59 41.47 7.72
CA LYS A 20 -33.15 41.69 7.97
C LYS A 20 -32.82 41.60 9.46
N VAL A 21 -31.85 40.76 9.86
CA VAL A 21 -30.81 41.08 10.87
C VAL A 21 -29.51 40.33 10.52
N ARG A 22 -28.38 41.00 10.74
CA ARG A 22 -27.00 40.71 10.33
C ARG A 22 -26.39 39.39 10.84
N GLY A 23 -25.60 38.76 9.98
CA GLY A 23 -24.53 37.80 10.33
C GLY A 23 -23.82 37.32 9.07
N ARG A 24 -22.66 37.90 8.74
CA ARG A 24 -21.86 37.49 7.59
C ARG A 24 -21.20 36.13 7.88
N TYR A 25 -21.53 35.10 7.12
CA TYR A 25 -20.62 34.00 6.81
C TYR A 25 -20.59 33.83 5.29
N LEU A 26 -19.56 34.41 4.67
CA LEU A 26 -19.18 34.13 3.29
C LEU A 26 -18.48 32.76 3.29
N VAL A 27 -19.17 31.73 2.80
CA VAL A 27 -18.49 30.50 2.36
C VAL A 27 -17.78 30.86 1.05
N LYS A 28 -16.46 31.04 1.12
CA LYS A 28 -15.60 31.13 -0.06
C LYS A 28 -15.63 29.79 -0.77
N ALA A 29 -16.19 29.76 -1.97
CA ALA A 29 -15.83 28.77 -2.96
C ALA A 29 -14.39 29.06 -3.41
N SER A 30 -13.46 28.24 -2.96
CA SER A 30 -12.07 28.25 -3.44
C SER A 30 -11.50 26.84 -3.37
N ASN A 31 -10.81 26.46 -4.45
CA ASN A 31 -9.85 25.35 -4.57
C ASN A 31 -10.29 24.07 -5.29
N VAL A 32 -11.02 24.21 -6.39
CA VAL A 32 -11.01 23.17 -7.47
C VAL A 32 -9.93 23.49 -8.53
N PHE A 33 -9.40 24.72 -8.54
CA PHE A 33 -8.33 25.14 -9.47
C PHE A 33 -6.90 24.97 -8.92
N ASP A 34 -6.72 24.79 -7.60
CA ASP A 34 -5.38 24.64 -6.99
C ASP A 34 -4.83 23.22 -7.16
N GLN A 35 -5.68 22.19 -7.07
CA GLN A 35 -5.27 20.79 -7.28
C GLN A 35 -4.75 20.54 -8.70
N SER A 36 -5.37 21.16 -9.71
CA SER A 36 -4.89 21.02 -11.09
C SER A 36 -3.52 21.64 -11.31
N VAL A 37 -3.13 22.66 -10.54
CA VAL A 37 -1.83 23.34 -10.69
C VAL A 37 -0.72 22.54 -9.98
N GLU A 38 -1.01 21.94 -8.82
CA GLU A 38 -0.10 21.00 -8.16
C GLU A 38 0.14 19.74 -9.01
N ASP A 39 -0.92 19.16 -9.58
CA ASP A 39 -0.79 18.01 -10.49
C ASP A 39 0.04 18.36 -11.75
N THR A 40 -0.14 19.57 -12.30
CA THR A 40 0.63 20.05 -13.46
C THR A 40 2.10 20.32 -13.12
N LEU A 41 2.40 20.80 -11.91
CA LEU A 41 3.78 21.02 -11.43
C LEU A 41 4.51 19.71 -11.11
N ILE A 42 3.78 18.71 -10.61
CA ILE A 42 4.28 17.33 -10.46
C ILE A 42 4.57 16.77 -11.85
N GLU A 43 3.65 16.89 -12.81
CA GLU A 43 3.88 16.48 -14.19
C GLU A 43 5.07 17.19 -14.84
N GLU A 44 5.24 18.51 -14.65
CA GLU A 44 6.38 19.27 -15.17
C GLU A 44 7.71 18.85 -14.51
N ARG A 45 7.74 18.60 -13.19
CA ARG A 45 8.93 18.07 -12.51
C ARG A 45 9.25 16.66 -12.97
N VAL A 46 8.24 15.80 -13.10
CA VAL A 46 8.37 14.45 -13.65
C VAL A 46 8.92 14.53 -15.07
N LEU A 47 8.35 15.38 -15.94
CA LEU A 47 8.84 15.62 -17.31
C LEU A 47 10.28 16.16 -17.35
N SER A 48 10.66 17.04 -16.41
CA SER A 48 12.04 17.55 -16.31
C SER A 48 13.05 16.46 -15.91
N MET A 49 12.64 15.53 -15.03
CA MET A 49 13.42 14.33 -14.66
C MET A 49 13.39 13.23 -15.73
N LEU A 50 12.36 13.23 -16.58
CA LEU A 50 12.22 12.30 -17.71
C LEU A 50 13.01 12.76 -18.94
N GLY A 51 13.29 14.06 -19.09
CA GLY A 51 13.87 14.66 -20.28
C GLY A 51 15.38 14.82 -20.31
N THR A 52 16.10 14.54 -19.22
CA THR A 52 17.56 14.69 -19.18
C THR A 52 18.22 13.53 -18.44
N ASP A 53 19.28 12.95 -19.05
CA ASP A 53 20.23 12.00 -18.44
C ASP A 53 21.04 12.68 -17.32
N VAL A 54 20.38 13.34 -16.37
CA VAL A 54 21.04 13.86 -15.18
C VAL A 54 21.24 12.68 -14.24
N PRO A 55 22.50 12.31 -13.92
CA PRO A 55 22.75 11.26 -12.96
C PRO A 55 22.10 11.66 -11.63
N MET A 56 21.20 10.80 -11.13
CA MET A 56 20.54 10.99 -9.84
C MET A 56 21.63 11.21 -8.78
N LYS A 57 21.52 12.32 -8.06
CA LYS A 57 22.45 12.62 -6.97
C LYS A 57 22.12 11.74 -5.77
N TYR A 58 23.15 11.27 -5.09
CA TYR A 58 23.00 10.50 -3.87
C TYR A 58 24.13 10.84 -2.91
N SER A 59 23.83 10.73 -1.62
CA SER A 59 24.77 10.90 -0.52
C SER A 59 24.89 9.59 0.28
N PRO A 60 25.88 9.48 1.20
CA PRO A 60 26.10 8.27 1.99
C PRO A 60 24.84 7.74 2.69
N GLY A 61 23.92 8.61 3.12
CA GLY A 61 22.74 8.21 3.90
C GLY A 61 23.09 7.79 5.33
N VAL A 62 22.12 7.21 6.01
CA VAL A 62 22.22 6.76 7.41
C VAL A 62 21.72 5.32 7.57
N ALA A 63 22.36 4.57 8.46
CA ALA A 63 22.05 3.16 8.69
C ALA A 63 20.70 2.91 9.38
N PHE A 64 20.11 3.93 10.01
CA PHE A 64 18.85 3.82 10.72
C PHE A 64 17.92 5.00 10.41
N PRO A 65 16.59 4.78 10.37
CA PRO A 65 15.91 3.49 10.53
C PRO A 65 16.13 2.54 9.34
N LEU A 66 15.88 1.24 9.52
CA LEU A 66 15.90 0.25 8.42
C LEU A 66 14.68 0.44 7.52
N GLY A 67 14.85 0.13 6.23
CA GLY A 67 13.87 0.37 5.17
C GLY A 67 14.04 1.72 4.49
N ALA A 68 12.99 2.16 3.79
CA ALA A 68 12.90 3.51 3.24
C ALA A 68 12.38 4.51 4.29
N SER A 69 13.05 5.65 4.43
CA SER A 69 12.67 6.74 5.34
C SER A 69 12.90 8.10 4.70
N GLU A 70 12.06 9.07 5.04
CA GLU A 70 12.24 10.44 4.59
C GLU A 70 13.50 11.08 5.20
N ALA A 71 14.25 11.80 4.37
CA ALA A 71 15.41 12.61 4.75
C ALA A 71 15.23 14.04 4.24
N GLU A 72 15.98 15.00 4.81
CA GLU A 72 15.82 16.44 4.50
C GLU A 72 15.91 16.76 3.01
N ASN A 73 16.77 16.06 2.28
CA ASN A 73 17.04 16.31 0.85
C ASN A 73 16.60 15.16 -0.08
N GLY A 74 15.84 14.18 0.41
CA GLY A 74 15.46 13.02 -0.40
C GLY A 74 14.99 11.83 0.43
N ILE A 75 15.20 10.62 -0.09
CA ILE A 75 14.78 9.39 0.59
C ILE A 75 16.01 8.56 0.97
N ASN A 76 16.11 8.23 2.26
CA ASN A 76 17.11 7.33 2.78
C ASN A 76 16.64 5.88 2.68
N PHE A 77 17.52 5.00 2.22
CA PHE A 77 17.29 3.56 2.12
C PHE A 77 18.35 2.87 2.96
N ALA A 78 17.93 1.96 3.85
CA ALA A 78 18.83 1.16 4.66
C ALA A 78 18.41 -0.31 4.72
N ILE A 79 19.34 -1.23 4.43
CA ILE A 79 19.10 -2.67 4.42
C ILE A 79 20.23 -3.43 5.11
N PHE A 80 19.86 -4.38 5.97
CA PHE A 80 20.82 -5.28 6.60
C PHE A 80 21.26 -6.37 5.64
N SER A 81 22.57 -6.55 5.48
CA SER A 81 23.16 -7.74 4.84
C SER A 81 24.63 -7.90 5.23
N GLN A 82 24.88 -8.84 6.14
CA GLN A 82 26.22 -9.16 6.66
C GLN A 82 27.17 -9.66 5.57
N HIS A 83 26.72 -10.63 4.76
CA HIS A 83 27.58 -11.32 3.79
C HIS A 83 27.54 -10.72 2.38
N ALA A 84 26.76 -9.67 2.12
CA ALA A 84 26.77 -9.04 0.80
C ALA A 84 28.15 -8.46 0.46
N SER A 85 28.61 -8.71 -0.76
CA SER A 85 29.78 -8.07 -1.35
C SER A 85 29.39 -6.80 -2.11
N CYS A 86 28.18 -6.76 -2.66
CA CYS A 86 27.66 -5.63 -3.42
C CYS A 86 26.15 -5.52 -3.20
N VAL A 87 25.68 -4.29 -2.99
CA VAL A 87 24.25 -3.95 -2.95
C VAL A 87 23.98 -2.89 -4.02
N THR A 88 22.95 -3.11 -4.81
CA THR A 88 22.46 -2.15 -5.81
C THR A 88 21.01 -1.84 -5.50
N LEU A 89 20.72 -0.56 -5.23
CA LEU A 89 19.36 -0.05 -5.13
C LEU A 89 18.77 0.05 -6.54
N CYS A 90 17.60 -0.56 -6.75
CA CYS A 90 16.87 -0.52 -7.99
C CYS A 90 15.60 0.32 -7.79
N LEU A 91 15.45 1.40 -8.55
CA LEU A 91 14.31 2.31 -8.48
C LEU A 91 13.49 2.25 -9.77
N SER A 92 12.17 2.27 -9.63
CA SER A 92 11.21 2.33 -10.73
C SER A 92 10.23 3.45 -10.43
N ILE A 93 10.22 4.48 -11.28
CA ILE A 93 9.35 5.64 -11.14
C ILE A 93 8.11 5.40 -11.99
N CYS A 94 6.93 5.36 -11.37
CA CYS A 94 5.67 5.25 -12.10
C CYS A 94 5.50 6.47 -13.01
N GLY A 95 5.20 6.24 -14.31
CA GLY A 95 5.14 7.28 -15.34
C GLY A 95 6.16 7.13 -16.48
N ARG A 96 7.15 6.24 -16.37
CA ARG A 96 8.03 5.83 -17.49
C ARG A 96 7.41 4.77 -18.43
N GLU A 97 6.10 4.63 -18.45
CA GLU A 97 5.41 3.73 -19.38
C GLU A 97 5.12 4.45 -20.71
N ASN A 98 6.19 4.74 -21.46
CA ASN A 98 6.00 4.90 -22.91
C ASN A 98 5.57 3.53 -23.46
N ASN A 99 4.41 3.53 -24.11
CA ASN A 99 3.66 2.41 -24.70
C ASN A 99 4.41 1.47 -25.68
N GLN A 100 5.74 1.43 -25.69
CA GLN A 100 6.53 0.60 -26.61
C GLN A 100 7.73 -0.13 -25.98
N GLN A 101 8.02 0.03 -24.68
CA GLN A 101 9.06 -0.77 -24.01
C GLN A 101 8.49 -1.48 -22.77
N LYS A 102 8.11 -2.76 -22.91
CA LYS A 102 7.71 -3.66 -21.80
C LYS A 102 8.84 -3.98 -20.79
N ASN A 103 9.88 -3.16 -20.74
CA ASN A 103 10.90 -3.13 -19.70
C ASN A 103 11.15 -1.64 -19.38
N GLY A 104 10.28 -1.03 -18.57
CA GLY A 104 10.59 0.26 -17.95
C GLY A 104 11.91 0.12 -17.20
N GLY A 105 12.96 0.77 -17.71
CA GLY A 105 14.32 0.61 -17.17
C GLY A 105 14.35 1.05 -15.71
N MET A 106 14.72 0.13 -14.82
CA MET A 106 15.01 0.47 -13.43
C MET A 106 16.27 1.34 -13.39
N ILE A 107 16.24 2.40 -12.61
CA ILE A 107 17.44 3.17 -12.28
C ILE A 107 18.21 2.34 -11.24
N GLU A 108 19.46 2.02 -11.53
CA GLU A 108 20.31 1.20 -10.67
C GLU A 108 21.41 2.05 -10.05
N ILE A 109 21.47 2.07 -8.72
CA ILE A 109 22.48 2.81 -7.95
C ILE A 109 23.26 1.78 -7.15
N GLN A 110 24.52 1.56 -7.54
CA GLN A 110 25.41 0.66 -6.82
C GLN A 110 25.99 1.38 -5.59
N LEU A 111 25.85 0.76 -4.41
CA LEU A 111 26.34 1.32 -3.15
C LEU A 111 27.86 1.10 -3.02
N ASP A 112 28.58 2.13 -2.60
CA ASP A 112 30.02 2.05 -2.32
C ASP A 112 30.25 1.43 -0.94
N PRO A 113 30.86 0.24 -0.81
CA PRO A 113 31.06 -0.42 0.49
C PRO A 113 31.87 0.39 1.51
N GLN A 114 32.65 1.39 1.08
CA GLN A 114 33.43 2.25 1.98
C GLN A 114 32.64 3.47 2.48
N LYS A 115 31.55 3.86 1.80
CA LYS A 115 30.76 5.07 2.12
C LYS A 115 29.32 4.75 2.52
N ASN A 116 28.74 3.74 1.90
CA ASN A 116 27.34 3.34 1.97
C ASN A 116 27.14 2.07 2.82
N LYS A 117 28.07 1.79 3.74
CA LYS A 117 27.96 0.64 4.65
C LYS A 117 28.49 1.02 6.04
N SER A 118 27.67 0.80 7.06
CA SER A 118 28.03 0.96 8.48
C SER A 118 27.76 -0.35 9.20
N GLY A 119 28.82 -1.02 9.67
CA GLY A 119 28.71 -2.39 10.17
C GLY A 119 28.19 -3.33 9.07
N ASP A 120 27.08 -4.01 9.35
CA ASP A 120 26.41 -4.91 8.39
C ASP A 120 25.21 -4.28 7.68
N VAL A 121 25.00 -2.96 7.85
CA VAL A 121 23.88 -2.23 7.25
C VAL A 121 24.38 -1.40 6.07
N TRP A 122 23.78 -1.64 4.91
CA TRP A 122 23.98 -0.86 3.70
C TRP A 122 22.99 0.28 3.67
N HIS A 123 23.43 1.48 3.31
CA HIS A 123 22.58 2.65 3.31
C HIS A 123 22.95 3.67 2.22
N ILE A 124 21.96 4.38 1.71
CA ILE A 124 22.14 5.45 0.72
C ILE A 124 20.99 6.44 0.82
N CYS A 125 21.26 7.73 0.61
CA CYS A 125 20.22 8.75 0.49
C CYS A 125 20.13 9.19 -0.97
N ALA A 126 19.01 8.91 -1.63
CA ALA A 126 18.73 9.35 -2.99
C ALA A 126 18.16 10.77 -2.94
N GLU A 127 18.95 11.75 -3.40
CA GLU A 127 18.61 13.17 -3.30
C GLU A 127 17.62 13.59 -4.39
N GLY A 128 16.63 14.40 -4.03
CA GLY A 128 15.60 14.88 -4.94
C GLY A 128 14.67 13.78 -5.46
N LEU A 129 14.70 12.57 -4.89
CA LEU A 129 13.76 11.51 -5.23
C LEU A 129 12.34 11.90 -4.82
N LEU A 130 11.34 11.52 -5.63
CA LEU A 130 9.94 11.78 -5.34
C LEU A 130 9.54 11.17 -3.99
N ARG A 131 8.68 11.87 -3.26
CA ARG A 131 8.17 11.50 -1.92
C ARG A 131 7.08 10.42 -1.97
N SER A 132 6.54 10.14 -3.15
CA SER A 132 5.61 9.05 -3.44
C SER A 132 5.75 8.59 -4.89
N GLY A 133 5.04 7.52 -5.30
CA GLY A 133 5.00 7.07 -6.69
C GLY A 133 6.27 6.34 -7.19
N VAL A 134 7.14 5.93 -6.26
CA VAL A 134 8.36 5.18 -6.55
C VAL A 134 8.26 3.77 -5.99
N ALA A 135 8.55 2.79 -6.83
CA ALA A 135 8.77 1.41 -6.43
C ALA A 135 10.28 1.13 -6.37
N TYR A 136 10.72 0.34 -5.40
CA TYR A 136 12.13 0.04 -5.19
C TYR A 136 12.37 -1.40 -4.75
N GLY A 137 13.61 -1.84 -4.92
CA GLY A 137 14.11 -3.11 -4.42
C GLY A 137 15.63 -3.15 -4.48
N TYR A 138 16.21 -4.29 -4.15
CA TYR A 138 17.67 -4.44 -4.11
C TYR A 138 18.15 -5.62 -4.95
N ARG A 139 19.22 -5.44 -5.70
CA ARG A 139 20.04 -6.57 -6.18
C ARG A 139 21.20 -6.73 -5.22
N ILE A 140 21.38 -7.93 -4.72
CA ILE A 140 22.40 -8.24 -3.73
C ILE A 140 23.28 -9.36 -4.28
N ASP A 141 24.57 -9.09 -4.30
CA ASP A 141 25.61 -10.05 -4.66
C ASP A 141 26.44 -10.40 -3.43
N GLY A 142 27.08 -11.57 -3.45
CA GLY A 142 27.81 -12.10 -2.30
C GLY A 142 28.56 -13.40 -2.60
N PRO A 143 29.16 -14.02 -1.57
CA PRO A 143 29.84 -15.30 -1.68
C PRO A 143 28.97 -16.37 -2.35
N GLN A 144 29.62 -17.25 -3.10
CA GLN A 144 28.98 -18.41 -3.70
C GLN A 144 29.22 -19.64 -2.82
N GLY A 145 28.22 -20.51 -2.67
CA GLY A 145 28.36 -21.73 -1.88
C GLY A 145 27.05 -22.16 -1.25
N ARG A 146 26.23 -22.90 -2.00
CA ARG A 146 24.92 -23.37 -1.50
C ARG A 146 25.07 -24.29 -0.29
N GLU A 147 26.15 -25.08 -0.22
CA GLU A 147 26.46 -25.94 0.92
C GLU A 147 26.77 -25.15 2.21
N GLN A 148 27.23 -23.91 2.07
CA GLN A 148 27.44 -22.99 3.21
C GLN A 148 26.22 -22.09 3.47
N GLY A 149 25.10 -22.32 2.76
CA GLY A 149 23.88 -21.53 2.89
C GLY A 149 23.88 -20.23 2.10
N HIS A 150 24.84 -19.99 1.20
CA HIS A 150 24.87 -18.79 0.37
C HIS A 150 24.07 -18.97 -0.94
N PHE A 151 23.04 -18.14 -1.11
CA PHE A 151 22.12 -18.13 -2.26
C PHE A 151 22.03 -16.74 -2.93
N PHE A 152 23.10 -15.95 -2.89
CA PHE A 152 23.14 -14.65 -3.53
C PHE A 152 22.95 -14.76 -5.06
N ASP A 153 22.04 -13.95 -5.60
CA ASP A 153 21.78 -13.86 -7.04
C ASP A 153 21.50 -12.40 -7.45
N ARG A 154 22.52 -11.75 -8.02
CA ARG A 154 22.44 -10.37 -8.50
C ARG A 154 21.37 -10.16 -9.58
N ARG A 155 20.91 -11.20 -10.27
CA ARG A 155 19.92 -11.07 -11.36
C ARG A 155 18.51 -10.81 -10.84
N VAL A 156 18.25 -11.17 -9.57
CA VAL A 156 16.94 -11.04 -8.94
C VAL A 156 16.87 -9.71 -8.20
N VAL A 157 15.78 -8.97 -8.43
CA VAL A 157 15.45 -7.78 -7.62
C VAL A 157 14.66 -8.27 -6.42
N LEU A 158 15.23 -8.10 -5.24
CA LEU A 158 14.69 -8.50 -3.95
C LEU A 158 13.82 -7.39 -3.37
N LEU A 159 12.77 -7.80 -2.67
CA LEU A 159 11.93 -6.92 -1.87
C LEU A 159 12.67 -6.50 -0.59
N ASP A 160 12.51 -5.24 -0.19
CA ASP A 160 13.01 -4.76 1.10
C ASP A 160 12.26 -5.47 2.25
N PRO A 161 12.94 -6.18 3.16
CA PRO A 161 12.30 -6.81 4.32
C PRO A 161 11.54 -5.82 5.21
N TYR A 162 11.93 -4.55 5.21
CA TYR A 162 11.37 -3.48 6.04
C TYR A 162 10.40 -2.57 5.27
N ALA A 163 10.03 -2.93 4.03
CA ALA A 163 9.04 -2.18 3.26
C ALA A 163 7.73 -2.01 4.06
N LYS A 164 7.28 -0.77 4.23
CA LYS A 164 5.99 -0.46 4.88
C LYS A 164 4.80 -0.61 3.94
N LEU A 165 5.06 -0.55 2.63
CA LEU A 165 4.10 -0.72 1.56
C LEU A 165 4.75 -1.60 0.49
N VAL A 166 4.01 -2.56 -0.05
CA VAL A 166 4.45 -3.41 -1.17
C VAL A 166 3.58 -3.16 -2.38
N SER A 167 4.20 -2.67 -3.46
CA SER A 167 3.55 -2.58 -4.76
C SER A 167 3.61 -3.92 -5.49
N GLY A 168 2.51 -4.27 -6.15
CA GLY A 168 2.33 -5.54 -6.85
C GLY A 168 1.00 -5.59 -7.58
N ARG A 169 0.35 -6.76 -7.56
CA ARG A 169 -1.00 -6.90 -8.12
C ARG A 169 -2.02 -6.15 -7.27
N LYS A 170 -2.98 -5.52 -7.94
CA LYS A 170 -4.05 -4.73 -7.29
C LYS A 170 -5.22 -5.58 -6.79
N ARG A 171 -5.53 -6.70 -7.47
CA ARG A 171 -6.70 -7.52 -7.19
C ARG A 171 -6.30 -8.93 -6.78
N PHE A 172 -6.98 -9.47 -5.77
CA PHE A 172 -6.76 -10.83 -5.29
C PHE A 172 -7.14 -11.85 -6.36
N GLY A 173 -6.23 -12.77 -6.69
CA GLY A 173 -6.48 -13.84 -7.66
C GLY A 173 -6.49 -13.37 -9.11
N ASP A 174 -5.99 -12.16 -9.40
CA ASP A 174 -5.88 -11.66 -10.77
C ASP A 174 -4.73 -12.34 -11.53
N VAL A 175 -5.10 -13.34 -12.33
CA VAL A 175 -4.17 -14.14 -13.15
C VAL A 175 -3.61 -13.37 -14.36
N THR A 176 -4.20 -12.24 -14.75
CA THR A 176 -3.73 -11.47 -15.91
C THR A 176 -2.31 -10.95 -15.71
N ASN A 177 -1.95 -10.69 -14.45
CA ASN A 177 -0.65 -10.19 -14.02
C ASN A 177 0.05 -11.16 -13.06
N LYS A 178 -0.10 -12.48 -13.27
CA LYS A 178 0.44 -13.52 -12.37
C LYS A 178 1.96 -13.41 -12.15
N MET A 179 2.71 -12.89 -13.12
CA MET A 179 4.17 -12.74 -13.03
C MET A 179 4.63 -11.40 -12.45
N SER A 180 3.72 -10.55 -11.95
CA SER A 180 4.10 -9.29 -11.29
C SER A 180 5.12 -9.52 -10.19
N LYS A 181 6.13 -8.65 -10.17
CA LYS A 181 7.11 -8.56 -9.09
C LYS A 181 6.51 -7.77 -7.95
N PHE A 182 6.86 -8.15 -6.73
CA PHE A 182 6.55 -7.40 -5.54
C PHE A 182 7.76 -6.53 -5.19
N LEU A 183 7.54 -5.22 -5.08
CA LEU A 183 8.57 -4.22 -4.82
C LEU A 183 8.14 -3.35 -3.65
N GLY A 184 9.10 -2.85 -2.89
CA GLY A 184 8.82 -1.87 -1.86
C GLY A 184 8.30 -0.59 -2.49
N THR A 185 7.42 0.12 -1.80
CA THR A 185 7.04 1.49 -2.15
C THR A 185 6.88 2.28 -0.85
N TYR A 186 6.68 3.57 -0.98
CA TYR A 186 6.52 4.48 0.15
C TYR A 186 5.63 5.65 -0.27
N ASP A 187 5.06 6.30 0.72
CA ASP A 187 4.29 7.51 0.57
C ASP A 187 4.56 8.42 1.77
N PHE A 188 5.28 9.52 1.50
CA PHE A 188 5.57 10.57 2.48
C PHE A 188 4.76 11.85 2.20
N ASP A 189 3.89 11.84 1.19
CA ASP A 189 3.01 12.98 0.87
C ASP A 189 1.72 12.94 1.68
N SER A 190 1.20 11.74 1.98
CA SER A 190 0.03 11.60 2.86
C SER A 190 0.32 12.04 4.28
N LEU A 191 -0.67 12.72 4.87
CA LEU A 191 -0.65 13.04 6.31
C LEU A 191 -0.69 11.75 7.15
N PRO A 192 -0.13 11.78 8.37
CA PRO A 192 -0.32 10.71 9.33
C PRO A 192 -1.79 10.39 9.54
N PHE A 193 -2.09 9.11 9.77
CA PHE A 193 -3.46 8.66 10.00
C PHE A 193 -4.04 9.27 11.28
N ASP A 194 -5.21 9.89 11.17
CA ASP A 194 -5.91 10.49 12.31
C ASP A 194 -6.68 9.44 13.12
N TRP A 195 -6.08 9.00 14.21
CA TRP A 195 -6.74 8.13 15.20
C TRP A 195 -7.85 8.85 15.97
N GLY A 196 -7.87 10.18 15.99
CA GLY A 196 -8.81 10.98 16.77
C GLY A 196 -8.34 11.17 18.23
N PRO A 197 -8.77 12.26 18.89
CA PRO A 197 -8.30 12.63 20.23
C PRO A 197 -8.72 11.66 21.33
N ASP A 198 -9.82 10.92 21.13
CA ASP A 198 -10.40 10.01 22.13
C ASP A 198 -10.10 8.53 21.84
N TYR A 199 -9.18 8.24 20.92
CA TYR A 199 -8.81 6.87 20.59
C TYR A 199 -8.25 6.13 21.82
N LYS A 200 -8.81 4.95 22.09
CA LYS A 200 -8.39 4.06 23.17
C LYS A 200 -8.39 2.63 22.68
N LEU A 201 -7.42 1.87 23.16
CA LEU A 201 -7.43 0.41 23.03
C LEU A 201 -8.53 -0.15 23.95
N PRO A 202 -9.30 -1.17 23.52
CA PRO A 202 -10.30 -1.81 24.38
C PRO A 202 -9.68 -2.37 25.68
N ASN A 203 -8.49 -2.98 25.60
CA ASN A 203 -7.72 -3.49 26.73
C ASN A 203 -8.55 -4.40 27.66
N ILE A 204 -9.19 -5.38 27.04
CA ILE A 204 -10.07 -6.36 27.65
C ILE A 204 -9.20 -7.39 28.39
N PRO A 205 -9.52 -7.77 29.64
CA PRO A 205 -8.81 -8.85 30.32
C PRO A 205 -8.86 -10.15 29.52
N GLU A 206 -7.74 -10.87 29.42
CA GLU A 206 -7.65 -12.12 28.65
C GLU A 206 -8.72 -13.16 29.05
N THR A 207 -9.12 -13.17 30.33
CA THR A 207 -10.17 -14.07 30.86
C THR A 207 -11.57 -13.76 30.33
N ASP A 208 -11.77 -12.55 29.81
CA ASP A 208 -13.06 -12.04 29.36
C ASP A 208 -13.16 -12.06 27.83
N LEU A 209 -12.11 -12.50 27.13
CA LEU A 209 -12.07 -12.57 25.68
C LEU A 209 -12.94 -13.71 25.12
N VAL A 210 -13.71 -13.37 24.09
CA VAL A 210 -14.43 -14.28 23.21
C VAL A 210 -13.92 -13.99 21.80
N ILE A 211 -12.97 -14.82 21.38
CA ILE A 211 -12.20 -14.64 20.15
C ILE A 211 -12.95 -15.24 18.96
N TYR A 212 -13.03 -14.47 17.87
CA TYR A 212 -13.57 -14.90 16.58
C TYR A 212 -12.46 -14.94 15.52
N GLU A 213 -11.98 -16.14 15.18
CA GLU A 213 -10.99 -16.33 14.11
C GLU A 213 -11.65 -16.12 12.74
N MET A 214 -11.06 -15.26 11.89
CA MET A 214 -11.63 -14.93 10.59
C MET A 214 -10.61 -14.53 9.52
N ASN A 215 -10.95 -14.81 8.27
CA ASN A 215 -10.22 -14.32 7.11
C ASN A 215 -10.85 -13.02 6.58
N VAL A 216 -10.08 -11.93 6.46
CA VAL A 216 -10.56 -10.62 5.96
C VAL A 216 -11.34 -10.76 4.65
N ARG A 217 -10.79 -11.51 3.69
CA ARG A 217 -11.45 -11.75 2.41
C ARG A 217 -12.67 -12.66 2.55
N GLY A 218 -12.48 -13.83 3.15
CA GLY A 218 -13.51 -14.86 3.31
C GLY A 218 -14.76 -14.35 4.02
N PHE A 219 -14.62 -13.40 4.95
CA PHE A 219 -15.72 -12.88 5.75
C PHE A 219 -16.80 -12.16 4.93
N THR A 220 -16.43 -11.50 3.82
CA THR A 220 -17.38 -10.68 3.06
C THR A 220 -17.28 -10.81 1.54
N VAL A 221 -16.46 -11.74 1.01
CA VAL A 221 -16.28 -11.90 -0.45
C VAL A 221 -17.55 -12.35 -1.18
N ASP A 222 -18.38 -13.18 -0.53
CA ASP A 222 -19.58 -13.74 -1.13
C ASP A 222 -20.66 -12.68 -1.37
N GLU A 223 -21.49 -12.89 -2.40
CA GLU A 223 -22.56 -11.94 -2.74
C GLU A 223 -23.61 -11.82 -1.65
N SER A 224 -23.84 -12.90 -0.89
CA SER A 224 -24.77 -12.93 0.25
C SER A 224 -24.36 -12.00 1.40
N SER A 225 -23.10 -11.51 1.41
CA SER A 225 -22.69 -10.45 2.33
C SER A 225 -23.53 -9.17 2.17
N GLY A 226 -24.15 -8.95 1.00
CA GLY A 226 -24.97 -7.78 0.71
C GLY A 226 -24.16 -6.48 0.53
N LEU A 227 -22.82 -6.54 0.55
CA LEU A 227 -21.96 -5.38 0.36
C LEU A 227 -21.77 -5.05 -1.12
N HIS A 228 -21.30 -3.83 -1.43
CA HIS A 228 -20.94 -3.44 -2.79
C HIS A 228 -19.71 -4.24 -3.27
N PRO A 229 -19.64 -4.69 -4.55
CA PRO A 229 -18.52 -5.47 -5.06
C PRO A 229 -17.13 -4.88 -4.80
N ASP A 230 -17.01 -3.55 -4.79
CA ASP A 230 -15.73 -2.87 -4.54
C ASP A 230 -15.22 -3.01 -3.10
N ILE A 231 -16.08 -3.30 -2.13
CA ILE A 231 -15.68 -3.43 -0.71
C ILE A 231 -15.82 -4.88 -0.20
N ARG A 232 -16.28 -5.81 -1.02
CA ARG A 232 -16.38 -7.23 -0.64
C ARG A 232 -14.99 -7.83 -0.47
N GLY A 233 -14.80 -8.52 0.65
CA GLY A 233 -13.54 -9.18 0.98
C GLY A 233 -12.37 -8.20 1.15
N SER A 234 -12.64 -6.97 1.58
CA SER A 234 -11.66 -5.95 1.92
C SER A 234 -11.70 -5.58 3.40
N TYR A 235 -10.73 -4.81 3.88
CA TYR A 235 -10.74 -4.26 5.24
C TYR A 235 -12.00 -3.39 5.51
N LEU A 236 -12.43 -2.60 4.53
CA LEU A 236 -13.70 -1.85 4.65
C LEU A 236 -14.92 -2.77 4.71
N GLY A 237 -14.88 -3.92 4.05
CA GLY A 237 -15.93 -4.93 4.15
C GLY A 237 -16.12 -5.43 5.59
N VAL A 238 -15.02 -5.64 6.32
CA VAL A 238 -15.06 -6.00 7.74
C VAL A 238 -15.77 -4.91 8.56
N ILE A 239 -15.46 -3.63 8.33
CA ILE A 239 -16.10 -2.51 9.03
C ILE A 239 -17.63 -2.54 8.86
N GLN A 240 -18.12 -2.81 7.64
CA GLN A 240 -19.56 -2.88 7.37
C GLN A 240 -20.27 -4.04 8.08
N LYS A 241 -19.52 -5.02 8.60
CA LYS A 241 -20.04 -6.19 9.30
C LYS A 241 -19.74 -6.20 10.80
N ILE A 242 -19.19 -5.12 11.36
CA ILE A 242 -19.08 -4.95 12.82
C ILE A 242 -20.43 -5.15 13.55
N PRO A 243 -21.58 -4.65 13.05
CA PRO A 243 -22.87 -4.91 13.72
C PRO A 243 -23.20 -6.40 13.88
N HIS A 244 -22.79 -7.24 12.93
CA HIS A 244 -22.97 -8.69 13.03
C HIS A 244 -22.09 -9.30 14.12
N LEU A 245 -20.84 -8.84 14.24
CA LEU A 245 -19.92 -9.29 15.29
C LEU A 245 -20.45 -8.91 16.69
N LEU A 246 -21.00 -7.70 16.83
CA LEU A 246 -21.64 -7.25 18.07
C LEU A 246 -22.88 -8.07 18.41
N GLU A 247 -23.74 -8.37 17.42
CA GLU A 247 -24.93 -9.21 17.60
C GLU A 247 -24.55 -10.64 18.02
N LEU A 248 -23.46 -11.17 17.46
CA LEU A 248 -22.91 -12.47 17.85
C LEU A 248 -22.36 -12.48 19.28
N GLY A 249 -21.99 -11.31 19.82
CA GLY A 249 -21.49 -11.13 21.17
C GLY A 249 -19.98 -11.36 21.32
N ILE A 250 -19.21 -11.28 20.22
CA ILE A 250 -17.75 -11.40 20.28
C ILE A 250 -17.13 -10.05 20.69
N ASN A 251 -15.94 -10.11 21.28
CA ASN A 251 -15.20 -8.91 21.71
C ASN A 251 -13.72 -8.93 21.29
N ALA A 252 -13.30 -9.94 20.53
CA ALA A 252 -12.02 -9.95 19.84
C ALA A 252 -12.14 -10.66 18.50
N VAL A 253 -11.42 -10.17 17.49
CA VAL A 253 -11.22 -10.86 16.22
C VAL A 253 -9.76 -11.28 16.10
N GLU A 254 -9.54 -12.52 15.71
CA GLU A 254 -8.21 -13.03 15.32
C GLU A 254 -8.19 -13.14 13.80
N LEU A 255 -7.38 -12.28 13.16
CA LEU A 255 -7.32 -12.23 11.72
C LEU A 255 -6.32 -13.27 11.21
N LEU A 256 -6.75 -14.10 10.26
CA LEU A 256 -5.82 -14.84 9.42
C LEU A 256 -4.83 -13.87 8.74
N PRO A 257 -3.64 -14.35 8.30
CA PRO A 257 -2.52 -13.50 7.88
C PRO A 257 -2.90 -12.29 7.04
N VAL A 258 -2.65 -11.10 7.60
CA VAL A 258 -2.84 -9.81 6.91
C VAL A 258 -1.53 -9.18 6.43
N PHE A 259 -0.39 -9.80 6.74
CA PHE A 259 0.89 -9.42 6.14
C PHE A 259 0.91 -9.77 4.66
N GLU A 260 1.64 -9.00 3.85
CA GLU A 260 1.69 -9.21 2.41
C GLU A 260 2.17 -10.64 2.08
N PHE A 261 1.40 -11.38 1.26
CA PHE A 261 1.71 -12.73 0.80
C PHE A 261 1.31 -12.92 -0.67
N ASP A 262 1.91 -13.87 -1.39
CA ASP A 262 1.55 -14.15 -2.78
C ASP A 262 0.43 -15.21 -2.88
N GLU A 263 -0.81 -14.78 -3.14
CA GLU A 263 -1.93 -15.71 -3.29
C GLU A 263 -1.76 -16.64 -4.52
N LEU A 264 -0.94 -16.24 -5.49
CA LEU A 264 -0.64 -17.01 -6.70
C LEU A 264 0.73 -17.71 -6.63
N GLU A 265 1.29 -17.95 -5.44
CA GLU A 265 2.62 -18.57 -5.28
C GLU A 265 2.73 -19.92 -6.02
N PHE A 266 1.67 -20.73 -6.00
CA PHE A 266 1.64 -22.02 -6.71
C PHE A 266 1.60 -21.88 -8.23
N GLN A 267 1.38 -20.69 -8.77
CA GLN A 267 1.34 -20.42 -10.21
C GLN A 267 2.65 -19.83 -10.75
N ARG A 268 3.65 -19.62 -9.88
CA ARG A 268 4.96 -19.06 -10.26
C ARG A 268 5.79 -20.02 -11.09
N TYR A 269 5.61 -21.33 -10.88
CA TYR A 269 6.28 -22.39 -11.62
C TYR A 269 5.30 -23.54 -11.91
N PRO A 270 5.41 -24.24 -13.05
CA PRO A 270 4.59 -25.42 -13.32
C PRO A 270 4.72 -26.47 -12.22
N ASN A 271 3.60 -26.86 -11.62
CA ASN A 271 3.55 -27.91 -10.60
C ASN A 271 2.12 -28.46 -10.51
N PRO A 272 1.89 -29.64 -9.89
CA PRO A 272 0.57 -30.27 -9.83
C PRO A 272 -0.53 -29.44 -9.12
N ARG A 273 -0.16 -28.38 -8.38
CA ARG A 273 -1.06 -27.51 -7.62
C ARG A 273 -1.17 -26.11 -8.23
N ASP A 274 -0.70 -25.89 -9.45
CA ASP A 274 -0.78 -24.58 -10.12
C ASP A 274 -2.21 -24.08 -10.39
N HIS A 275 -3.23 -24.95 -10.28
CA HIS A 275 -4.63 -24.56 -10.27
C HIS A 275 -5.12 -23.98 -8.92
N MET A 276 -4.35 -24.14 -7.85
CA MET A 276 -4.70 -23.67 -6.50
C MET A 276 -4.26 -22.22 -6.28
N ILE A 277 -4.90 -21.58 -5.31
CA ILE A 277 -4.59 -20.22 -4.82
C ILE A 277 -4.44 -20.31 -3.31
N ASN A 278 -3.42 -19.66 -2.76
CA ASN A 278 -3.28 -19.51 -1.32
C ASN A 278 -4.30 -18.48 -0.81
N THR A 279 -5.39 -18.97 -0.21
CA THR A 279 -6.46 -18.12 0.32
C THR A 279 -6.24 -17.71 1.78
N TRP A 280 -5.46 -18.48 2.53
CA TRP A 280 -5.22 -18.25 3.96
C TRP A 280 -4.10 -17.25 4.21
N GLY A 281 -3.01 -17.31 3.43
CA GLY A 281 -1.91 -16.36 3.53
C GLY A 281 -0.76 -16.75 4.46
N TYR A 282 -0.71 -17.99 4.97
CA TYR A 282 0.42 -18.52 5.76
C TYR A 282 1.68 -18.80 4.89
N SER A 283 2.11 -17.80 4.12
CA SER A 283 3.30 -17.77 3.28
C SER A 283 3.72 -16.31 3.08
N THR A 284 4.13 -15.68 4.18
CA THR A 284 4.40 -14.23 4.24
C THR A 284 5.57 -13.83 3.35
N LEU A 285 5.36 -12.82 2.52
CA LEU A 285 6.40 -12.14 1.74
C LEU A 285 7.04 -10.98 2.51
N ASN A 286 6.24 -10.18 3.23
CA ASN A 286 6.72 -9.02 3.96
C ASN A 286 5.92 -8.79 5.25
N PHE A 287 6.63 -8.68 6.37
CA PHE A 287 6.04 -8.59 7.72
C PHE A 287 5.61 -7.17 8.14
N PHE A 288 5.93 -6.14 7.35
CA PHE A 288 5.64 -4.74 7.69
C PHE A 288 4.57 -4.11 6.80
N SER A 289 4.17 -4.81 5.75
CA SER A 289 3.20 -4.34 4.77
C SER A 289 1.89 -5.10 4.92
N PRO A 290 0.75 -4.41 5.07
CA PRO A 290 -0.55 -5.05 5.01
C PRO A 290 -0.80 -5.58 3.60
N MET A 291 -1.57 -6.66 3.50
CA MET A 291 -1.93 -7.33 2.26
C MET A 291 -2.66 -6.35 1.34
N SER A 292 -1.95 -5.88 0.32
CA SER A 292 -2.39 -4.82 -0.59
C SER A 292 -3.63 -5.19 -1.38
N ARG A 293 -3.85 -6.49 -1.61
CA ARG A 293 -5.00 -7.05 -2.33
C ARG A 293 -6.26 -7.19 -1.48
N TYR A 294 -6.19 -6.85 -0.20
CA TYR A 294 -7.36 -6.64 0.67
C TYR A 294 -7.80 -5.17 0.72
N ALA A 295 -7.18 -4.28 -0.05
CA ALA A 295 -7.71 -2.93 -0.28
C ALA A 295 -9.03 -2.97 -1.08
N SER A 296 -9.98 -2.12 -0.72
CA SER A 296 -11.19 -1.93 -1.52
C SER A 296 -10.87 -1.40 -2.92
N ALA A 297 -11.72 -1.74 -3.89
CA ALA A 297 -11.63 -1.37 -5.30
C ALA A 297 -10.29 -1.72 -6.00
N GLY A 298 -9.42 -2.51 -5.38
CA GLY A 298 -8.04 -2.70 -5.83
C GLY A 298 -7.19 -1.44 -5.70
N GLY A 299 -7.40 -0.66 -4.64
CA GLY A 299 -6.72 0.60 -4.37
C GLY A 299 -5.21 0.50 -4.14
N GLY A 300 -4.67 -0.71 -3.98
CA GLY A 300 -3.24 -0.96 -3.83
C GLY A 300 -2.73 -0.73 -2.40
N PRO A 301 -1.40 -0.66 -2.21
CA PRO A 301 -0.81 -0.74 -0.87
C PRO A 301 -1.12 0.45 0.03
N LEU A 302 -1.15 1.67 -0.52
CA LEU A 302 -1.46 2.87 0.27
C LEU A 302 -2.89 2.80 0.83
N VAL A 303 -3.86 2.44 -0.03
CA VAL A 303 -5.25 2.26 0.37
C VAL A 303 -5.36 1.12 1.39
N ALA A 304 -4.71 -0.02 1.18
CA ALA A 304 -4.68 -1.11 2.16
C ALA A 304 -4.17 -0.67 3.54
N SER A 305 -3.08 0.10 3.59
CA SER A 305 -2.51 0.61 4.84
C SER A 305 -3.47 1.55 5.56
N ASN A 306 -4.15 2.43 4.82
CA ASN A 306 -5.14 3.33 5.40
C ASN A 306 -6.39 2.57 5.87
N GLU A 307 -6.94 1.69 5.04
CA GLU A 307 -8.14 0.91 5.37
C GLU A 307 -7.91 -0.06 6.53
N PHE A 308 -6.72 -0.65 6.65
CA PHE A 308 -6.37 -1.47 7.81
C PHE A 308 -6.44 -0.66 9.11
N LYS A 309 -5.88 0.55 9.13
CA LYS A 309 -5.98 1.47 10.29
C LYS A 309 -7.44 1.89 10.56
N GLN A 310 -8.22 2.14 9.51
CA GLN A 310 -9.65 2.43 9.64
C GLN A 310 -10.42 1.26 10.26
N MET A 311 -10.10 0.03 9.86
CA MET A 311 -10.71 -1.19 10.39
C MET A 311 -10.37 -1.37 11.87
N VAL A 312 -9.10 -1.28 12.25
CA VAL A 312 -8.65 -1.33 13.65
C VAL A 312 -9.35 -0.26 14.49
N LYS A 313 -9.37 1.00 14.01
CA LYS A 313 -10.06 2.09 14.71
C LYS A 313 -11.56 1.80 14.88
N ALA A 314 -12.22 1.27 13.86
CA ALA A 314 -13.65 0.95 13.91
C ALA A 314 -13.96 -0.20 14.86
N LEU A 315 -13.15 -1.26 14.87
CA LEU A 315 -13.25 -2.38 15.82
C LEU A 315 -13.06 -1.89 17.26
N HIS A 316 -12.02 -1.10 17.52
CA HIS A 316 -11.75 -0.55 18.85
C HIS A 316 -12.87 0.36 19.35
N ASN A 317 -13.42 1.21 18.47
CA ASN A 317 -14.57 2.05 18.82
C ASN A 317 -15.84 1.24 19.12
N ALA A 318 -15.95 0.02 18.59
CA ALA A 318 -17.01 -0.93 18.90
C ALA A 318 -16.72 -1.80 20.13
N GLY A 319 -15.56 -1.63 20.78
CA GLY A 319 -15.14 -2.46 21.92
C GLY A 319 -14.67 -3.86 21.53
N ILE A 320 -14.20 -4.04 20.29
CA ILE A 320 -13.67 -5.30 19.78
C ILE A 320 -12.15 -5.18 19.64
N GLU A 321 -11.40 -6.09 20.24
CA GLU A 321 -9.95 -6.21 20.04
C GLU A 321 -9.59 -6.88 18.73
N GLU A 322 -8.39 -6.58 18.23
CA GLU A 322 -7.84 -7.12 17.00
C GLU A 322 -6.52 -7.83 17.31
N ILE A 323 -6.37 -9.07 16.82
CA ILE A 323 -5.23 -9.96 17.04
C ILE A 323 -4.72 -10.46 15.68
N LEU A 324 -3.38 -10.45 15.50
CA LEU A 324 -2.65 -10.88 14.30
C LEU A 324 -1.74 -12.09 14.55
#